data_AF-A0A842TN32-F1
#
_entry.id   AF-A0A842TN32-F1
#
_cell.length_a   1.000
_cell.length_b   1.000
_cell.length_c   1.000
_cell.angle_alpha   90.00
_cell.angle_beta   90.00
_cell.angle_gamma   90.00
#
_symmetry.space_group_name_H-M   'P 1'
#
loop_
_entity.id
_entity.type
_entity.pdbx_description
1 polymer ?
#
loop_
_entity_poly.entity_id
_entity_poly.type
_entity_poly.pdbx_seq_one_letter_code
_entity_poly.pdbx_strand_id
1 'polypeptide(L)'
;MIFIIKVTTNKEARAVEMIAHKVKRKKLNVHSISHPHGLRGYILLEAEDRDSAEEAAYNLPYVKGIIGKTITYDEVKGMIEPSISNVTIREGDIVELTGSTLKGEKAKVKRIDKQKEEIVVSLLGAVVPLPVTVKIDNVRVIRRDKKESDKEKK
;
A
#
# COMPACT_ATOMS: atom_id res chain seq x y z
N MET A 1 14.40 -18.53 -1.78
CA MET A 1 12.98 -18.90 -1.57
C MET A 1 12.34 -17.88 -0.63
N ILE A 2 11.06 -17.52 -0.82
CA ILE A 2 10.36 -16.58 0.07
C ILE A 2 9.43 -17.35 0.99
N PHE A 3 9.55 -17.08 2.28
CA PHE A 3 8.77 -17.67 3.36
C PHE A 3 7.93 -16.60 4.06
N ILE A 4 6.77 -17.02 4.55
CA ILE A 4 5.91 -16.17 5.39
C ILE A 4 6.15 -16.55 6.85
N ILE A 5 6.47 -15.57 7.69
CA ILE A 5 6.59 -15.77 9.13
C ILE A 5 5.41 -15.10 9.81
N LYS A 6 4.71 -15.87 10.64
CA LYS A 6 3.62 -15.38 11.48
C LYS A 6 4.23 -14.68 12.69
N VAL A 7 3.80 -13.45 12.92
CA VAL A 7 4.26 -12.62 14.04
C VAL A 7 3.07 -12.09 14.83
N THR A 8 3.35 -11.52 16.00
CA THR A 8 2.35 -10.82 16.79
C THR A 8 2.02 -9.48 16.13
N THR A 9 0.72 -9.21 15.97
CA THR A 9 0.20 -7.96 15.41
C THR A 9 0.71 -6.75 16.19
N ASN A 10 1.02 -5.65 15.49
CA ASN A 10 1.60 -4.41 16.04
C ASN A 10 3.02 -4.57 16.63
N LYS A 11 3.68 -5.69 16.37
CA LYS A 11 5.08 -5.98 16.77
C LYS A 11 5.94 -6.44 15.60
N GLU A 12 5.48 -6.25 14.36
CA GLU A 12 6.14 -6.68 13.13
C GLU A 12 7.53 -6.04 12.99
N ALA A 13 7.62 -4.72 13.16
CA ALA A 13 8.89 -4.00 13.07
C ALA A 13 9.94 -4.51 14.08
N ARG A 14 9.52 -4.79 15.32
CA ARG A 14 10.40 -5.38 16.33
C ARG A 14 10.79 -6.81 15.97
N ALA A 15 9.85 -7.61 15.47
CA ALA A 15 10.14 -8.97 15.04
C ALA A 15 11.19 -8.99 13.90
N VAL A 16 11.06 -8.09 12.91
CA VAL A 16 12.04 -7.93 11.83
C VAL A 16 13.42 -7.60 12.39
N GLU A 17 13.52 -6.65 13.32
CA GLU A 17 14.79 -6.28 13.95
C GLU A 17 15.45 -7.45 14.68
N MET A 18 14.66 -8.22 15.44
CA MET A 18 15.15 -9.38 16.17
C MET A 18 15.65 -10.50 15.24
N ILE A 19 14.92 -10.77 14.16
CA ILE A 19 15.33 -11.74 13.14
C ILE A 19 16.60 -11.27 12.46
N ALA A 20 16.66 -10.00 12.04
CA ALA A 20 17.85 -9.44 11.39
C ALA A 20 19.10 -9.53 12.29
N HIS A 21 18.96 -9.27 13.59
CA HIS A 21 20.06 -9.41 14.55
C HIS A 21 20.50 -10.88 14.70
N LYS A 22 19.55 -11.83 14.74
CA LYS A 22 19.86 -13.26 14.81
C LYS A 22 20.57 -13.76 13.55
N VAL A 23 20.08 -13.38 12.37
CA VAL A 23 20.68 -13.70 11.06
C VAL A 23 22.13 -13.22 11.01
N LYS A 24 22.39 -11.96 11.39
CA LYS A 24 23.75 -11.39 11.42
C LYS A 24 24.67 -12.13 12.40
N ARG A 25 24.17 -12.47 13.59
CA ARG A 25 24.96 -13.17 14.62
C ARG A 25 25.31 -14.61 14.22
N LYS A 26 24.36 -15.34 13.64
CA LYS A 26 24.53 -16.73 13.25
C LYS A 26 25.06 -16.92 11.82
N LYS A 27 25.18 -15.84 11.04
CA LYS A 27 25.57 -15.86 9.62
C LYS A 27 24.70 -16.83 8.80
N LEU A 28 23.39 -16.72 8.98
CA LEU A 28 22.42 -17.56 8.26
C LEU A 28 22.29 -17.09 6.80
N ASN A 29 21.92 -18.00 5.90
CA ASN A 29 21.72 -17.73 4.47
C ASN A 29 20.36 -17.07 4.21
N VAL A 30 20.13 -15.91 4.83
CA VAL A 30 18.94 -15.08 4.64
C VAL A 30 19.33 -13.85 3.82
N HIS A 31 18.68 -13.66 2.69
CA HIS A 31 18.98 -12.57 1.75
C HIS A 31 18.24 -11.28 2.13
N SER A 32 16.95 -11.38 2.48
CA SER A 32 16.14 -10.21 2.77
C SER A 32 15.02 -10.51 3.77
N ILE A 33 14.59 -9.47 4.49
CA ILE A 33 13.43 -9.51 5.39
C ILE A 33 12.60 -8.28 5.09
N SER A 34 11.32 -8.46 4.80
CA SER A 34 10.40 -7.39 4.42
C SER A 34 9.13 -7.40 5.25
N HIS A 35 8.65 -6.22 5.62
CA HIS A 35 7.35 -6.00 6.24
C HIS A 35 6.55 -5.04 5.35
N PRO A 36 5.71 -5.56 4.44
CA PRO A 36 4.94 -4.71 3.52
C PRO A 36 3.84 -3.93 4.24
N HIS A 37 3.64 -2.66 3.84
CA HIS A 37 2.57 -1.81 4.35
C HIS A 37 1.21 -2.38 3.94
N GLY A 38 0.48 -2.95 4.91
CA GLY A 38 -0.83 -3.59 4.69
C GLY A 38 -0.92 -5.03 5.19
N LEU A 39 0.23 -5.69 5.36
CA LEU A 39 0.29 -7.06 5.87
C LEU A 39 0.43 -7.07 7.40
N ARG A 40 -0.68 -7.23 8.12
CA ARG A 40 -0.70 -7.25 9.60
C ARG A 40 -0.47 -8.66 10.13
N GLY A 41 0.42 -8.80 11.11
CA GLY A 41 0.72 -10.07 11.77
C GLY A 41 1.56 -11.05 10.95
N TYR A 42 2.11 -10.61 9.81
CA TYR A 42 3.01 -11.41 8.99
C TYR A 42 4.18 -10.58 8.47
N ILE A 43 5.28 -11.26 8.22
CA ILE A 43 6.48 -10.71 7.57
C ILE A 43 6.95 -11.70 6.50
N LEU A 44 7.71 -11.20 5.55
CA LEU A 44 8.31 -11.98 4.48
C LEU A 44 9.79 -12.14 4.75
N LEU A 45 10.29 -13.37 4.59
CA LEU A 45 11.70 -13.69 4.76
C LEU A 45 12.19 -14.47 3.55
N GLU A 46 13.24 -13.96 2.91
CA GLU A 46 13.88 -14.60 1.78
C GLU A 46 15.16 -15.29 2.24
N ALA A 47 15.23 -16.61 2.06
CA ALA A 47 16.39 -17.42 2.42
C ALA A 47 16.75 -18.40 1.32
N GLU A 48 18.00 -18.85 1.31
CA GLU A 48 18.49 -19.87 0.38
C GLU A 48 17.79 -21.21 0.61
N ASP A 49 17.71 -21.62 1.88
CA ASP A 49 17.18 -22.89 2.33
C ASP A 49 16.15 -22.74 3.47
N ARG A 50 15.35 -23.78 3.67
CA ARG A 50 14.29 -23.81 4.69
C ARG A 50 14.86 -23.83 6.11
N ASP A 51 15.95 -24.56 6.33
CA ASP A 51 16.61 -24.65 7.63
C ASP A 51 17.09 -23.28 8.11
N SER A 52 17.69 -22.47 7.23
CA SER A 52 18.08 -21.09 7.49
C SER A 52 16.89 -20.20 7.86
N ALA A 53 15.75 -20.37 7.20
CA ALA A 53 14.52 -19.63 7.50
C ALA A 53 13.91 -20.03 8.84
N GLU A 54 13.87 -21.34 9.13
CA GLU A 54 13.38 -21.88 10.40
C GLU A 54 14.28 -21.45 11.56
N GLU A 55 15.60 -21.55 11.40
CA GLU A 55 16.56 -21.09 12.38
C GLU A 55 16.48 -19.57 12.57
N ALA A 56 16.28 -18.78 11.51
CA ALA A 56 16.10 -17.34 11.64
C ALA A 56 14.86 -16.98 12.46
N ALA A 57 13.77 -17.74 12.33
CA ALA A 57 12.51 -17.53 13.05
C ALA A 57 12.45 -18.21 14.43
N TYR A 58 13.36 -19.13 14.73
CA TYR A 58 13.28 -20.00 15.91
C TYR A 58 13.53 -19.27 17.22
N ASN A 59 12.68 -19.52 18.22
CA ASN A 59 12.81 -19.03 19.60
C ASN A 59 13.05 -17.51 19.70
N LEU A 60 12.33 -16.73 18.88
CA LEU A 60 12.36 -15.28 18.93
C LEU A 60 11.06 -14.72 19.53
N PRO A 61 11.15 -13.64 20.34
CA PRO A 61 9.98 -12.92 20.81
C PRO A 61 9.14 -12.40 19.64
N TYR A 62 7.82 -12.41 19.83
CA TYR A 62 6.84 -11.93 18.84
C TYR A 62 6.77 -12.75 17.54
N VAL A 63 7.62 -13.76 17.36
CA VAL A 63 7.56 -14.71 16.25
C VAL A 63 6.77 -15.93 16.69
N LYS A 64 5.70 -16.25 15.95
CA LYS A 64 4.83 -17.41 16.22
C LYS A 64 5.25 -18.66 15.42
N GLY A 65 5.98 -18.47 14.34
CA GLY A 65 6.52 -19.54 13.51
C GLY A 65 6.46 -19.27 12.02
N ILE A 66 7.09 -20.14 11.25
CA ILE A 66 7.06 -20.12 9.78
C ILE A 66 5.78 -20.77 9.26
N ILE A 67 5.20 -20.23 8.20
CA ILE A 67 4.16 -20.91 7.44
C ILE A 67 4.86 -21.80 6.43
N GLY A 68 4.55 -23.10 6.44
CA GLY A 68 5.18 -24.10 5.55
C GLY A 68 4.88 -23.95 4.06
N LYS A 69 4.32 -22.81 3.62
CA LYS A 69 4.14 -22.47 2.21
C LYS A 69 5.21 -21.46 1.81
N THR A 70 5.96 -21.81 0.78
CA THR A 70 6.80 -20.85 0.07
C THR A 70 5.97 -20.12 -0.96
N ILE A 71 6.20 -18.82 -1.09
CA ILE A 71 5.51 -17.97 -2.06
C ILE A 71 6.46 -17.55 -3.17
N THR A 72 5.88 -17.29 -4.34
CA THR A 72 6.62 -16.77 -5.48
C THR A 72 6.70 -15.24 -5.44
N TYR A 73 7.65 -14.66 -6.17
CA TYR A 73 7.79 -13.21 -6.24
C TYR A 73 6.54 -12.54 -6.83
N ASP A 74 5.89 -13.15 -7.82
CA ASP A 74 4.64 -12.64 -8.42
C ASP A 74 3.50 -12.45 -7.41
N GLU A 75 3.37 -13.37 -6.44
CA GLU A 75 2.37 -13.26 -5.37
C GLU A 75 2.68 -12.15 -4.38
N VAL A 76 3.96 -11.89 -4.17
CA VAL A 76 4.48 -10.88 -3.24
C VAL A 76 4.49 -9.49 -3.85
N LYS A 77 4.62 -9.40 -5.18
CA LYS A 77 4.71 -8.14 -5.92
C LYS A 77 3.56 -7.20 -5.60
N GLY A 78 2.33 -7.69 -5.58
CA GLY A 78 1.15 -6.90 -5.22
C GLY A 78 1.06 -6.48 -3.75
N MET A 79 1.87 -7.07 -2.86
CA MET A 79 1.96 -6.67 -1.45
C MET A 79 3.10 -5.68 -1.21
N ILE A 80 4.23 -5.84 -1.92
CA ILE A 80 5.42 -4.99 -1.79
C ILE A 80 5.27 -3.70 -2.57
N GLU A 81 4.68 -3.74 -3.76
CA GLU A 81 4.30 -2.53 -4.46
C GLU A 81 3.01 -2.04 -3.80
N PRO A 82 3.06 -0.99 -2.96
CA PRO A 82 1.83 -0.30 -2.66
C PRO A 82 1.28 0.10 -4.02
N SER A 83 0.11 -0.41 -4.39
CA SER A 83 -0.73 0.25 -5.36
C SER A 83 -1.17 1.53 -4.68
N ILE A 84 -0.23 2.47 -4.54
CA ILE A 84 -0.52 3.87 -4.38
C ILE A 84 -1.30 4.11 -5.66
N SER A 85 -2.62 4.08 -5.53
CA SER A 85 -3.45 4.90 -6.37
C SER A 85 -2.96 6.30 -6.02
N ASN A 86 -1.84 6.70 -6.60
CA ASN A 86 -1.45 8.08 -6.77
C ASN A 86 -2.53 8.58 -7.70
N VAL A 87 -3.71 8.83 -7.12
CA VAL A 87 -4.80 9.46 -7.80
C VAL A 87 -4.22 10.83 -8.08
N THR A 88 -3.59 10.95 -9.24
CA THR A 88 -3.03 12.19 -9.73
C THR A 88 -4.25 12.98 -10.16
N ILE A 89 -4.95 13.52 -9.18
CA ILE A 89 -6.04 14.45 -9.40
C ILE A 89 -5.40 15.66 -10.07
N ARG A 90 -5.95 16.07 -11.20
CA ARG A 90 -5.58 17.31 -11.87
C ARG A 90 -6.70 18.32 -11.72
N GLU A 91 -6.36 19.59 -11.78
CA GLU A 91 -7.37 20.65 -11.89
C GLU A 91 -8.19 20.41 -13.17
N GLY A 92 -9.52 20.44 -13.03
CA GLY A 92 -10.44 20.14 -14.11
C GLY A 92 -10.94 18.70 -14.19
N ASP A 93 -10.36 17.75 -13.44
CA ASP A 93 -10.85 16.37 -13.41
C ASP A 93 -12.25 16.26 -12.80
N ILE A 94 -13.00 15.25 -13.24
CA ILE A 94 -14.31 14.91 -12.65
C ILE A 94 -14.09 13.78 -11.65
N VAL A 95 -14.41 14.08 -10.39
CA VAL A 95 -14.32 13.17 -9.26
C VAL A 95 -15.71 12.84 -8.72
N GLU A 96 -15.84 11.63 -8.20
CA GLU A 96 -16.96 11.17 -7.37
C GLU A 96 -16.57 11.34 -5.91
N LEU A 97 -17.45 11.96 -5.12
CA LEU A 97 -17.25 12.07 -3.69
C LEU A 97 -17.63 10.74 -3.02
N THR A 98 -16.74 10.19 -2.20
CA THR A 98 -16.99 8.98 -1.39
C THR A 98 -17.25 9.31 0.07
N GLY A 99 -17.07 10.58 0.47
CA GLY A 99 -17.36 11.07 1.83
C GLY A 99 -18.84 10.95 2.21
N SER A 100 -19.11 10.62 3.47
CA SER A 100 -20.41 10.20 4.01
C SER A 100 -21.60 11.11 3.64
N THR A 101 -21.40 12.43 3.66
CA THR A 101 -22.48 13.42 3.48
C THR A 101 -22.81 13.70 2.01
N LEU A 102 -21.88 13.46 1.09
CA LEU A 102 -22.01 13.79 -0.35
C LEU A 102 -21.68 12.57 -1.23
N LYS A 103 -21.93 11.37 -0.70
CA LYS A 103 -21.53 10.11 -1.32
C LYS A 103 -22.24 9.92 -2.67
N GLY A 104 -21.47 9.74 -3.73
CA GLY A 104 -21.97 9.53 -5.10
C GLY A 104 -22.15 10.81 -5.92
N GLU A 105 -21.97 11.98 -5.32
CA GLU A 105 -22.04 13.24 -6.05
C GLU A 105 -20.83 13.43 -6.96
N LYS A 106 -21.07 13.95 -8.17
CA LYS A 106 -20.02 14.26 -9.15
C LYS A 106 -19.59 15.71 -9.00
N ALA A 107 -18.29 15.93 -8.88
CA ALA A 107 -17.72 17.25 -8.71
C ALA A 107 -16.55 17.45 -9.67
N LYS A 108 -16.35 18.70 -10.10
CA LYS A 108 -15.19 19.11 -10.90
C LYS A 108 -14.14 19.74 -9.99
N VAL A 109 -12.90 19.31 -10.11
CA VAL A 109 -11.78 19.82 -9.32
C VAL A 109 -11.43 21.23 -9.78
N LYS A 110 -11.40 22.18 -8.84
CA LYS A 110 -11.01 23.58 -9.08
C LYS A 110 -9.56 23.82 -8.69
N ARG A 111 -9.16 23.37 -7.51
CA ARG A 111 -7.83 23.61 -6.94
C ARG A 111 -7.40 22.43 -6.08
N ILE A 112 -6.12 22.16 -6.05
CA ILE A 112 -5.52 21.08 -5.26
C ILE A 112 -4.48 21.67 -4.30
N ASP A 113 -4.62 21.37 -3.02
CA ASP A 113 -3.62 21.68 -2.00
C ASP A 113 -2.88 20.40 -1.59
N LYS A 114 -1.68 20.21 -2.16
CA LYS A 114 -0.85 19.02 -1.91
C LYS A 114 -0.21 19.02 -0.52
N GLN A 115 -0.10 20.17 0.14
CA GLN A 115 0.51 20.23 1.48
C GLN A 115 -0.49 19.79 2.56
N LYS A 116 -1.78 20.05 2.34
CA LYS A 116 -2.85 19.71 3.29
C LYS A 116 -3.65 18.46 2.91
N GLU A 117 -3.36 17.86 1.76
CA GLU A 117 -4.10 16.71 1.21
C GLU A 117 -5.61 17.01 1.01
N GLU A 118 -5.90 18.26 0.62
CA GLU A 118 -7.25 18.78 0.40
C GLU A 118 -7.45 19.22 -1.05
N ILE A 119 -8.67 19.07 -1.56
CA ILE A 119 -9.08 19.57 -2.87
C ILE A 119 -10.34 20.42 -2.75
N VAL A 120 -10.38 21.48 -3.54
CA VAL A 120 -11.57 22.32 -3.71
C VAL A 120 -12.30 21.83 -4.96
N VAL A 121 -13.53 21.39 -4.79
CA VAL A 121 -14.37 20.86 -5.86
C VAL A 121 -15.65 21.68 -6.02
N SER A 122 -16.20 21.70 -7.24
CA SER A 122 -17.52 22.27 -7.52
C SER A 122 -18.47 21.17 -7.95
N LEU A 123 -19.59 21.01 -7.25
CA LEU A 123 -20.61 20.01 -7.56
C LEU A 123 -21.23 20.29 -8.94
N LEU A 124 -21.35 19.25 -9.77
CA LEU A 124 -21.95 19.38 -11.11
C LEU A 124 -23.49 19.31 -11.08
N GLY A 125 -24.07 18.75 -10.01
CA GLY A 125 -25.53 18.64 -9.83
C GLY A 125 -26.19 19.88 -9.21
N ALA A 126 -25.40 20.87 -8.76
CA ALA A 126 -25.92 22.06 -8.11
C ALA A 126 -26.27 23.16 -9.12
N VAL A 127 -27.45 23.79 -8.97
CA VAL A 127 -27.89 24.95 -9.79
C VAL A 127 -26.93 26.14 -9.65
N VAL A 128 -26.25 26.24 -8.51
CA VAL A 128 -25.21 27.23 -8.23
C VAL A 128 -23.90 26.52 -7.87
N PRO A 129 -22.78 26.82 -8.55
CA PRO A 129 -21.51 26.15 -8.29
C PRO A 129 -20.85 26.69 -7.01
N LEU A 130 -21.16 26.10 -5.86
CA LEU A 130 -20.48 26.39 -4.60
C LEU A 130 -19.17 25.57 -4.50
N PRO A 131 -18.02 26.21 -4.21
CA PRO A 131 -16.78 25.50 -3.95
C PRO A 131 -16.83 24.84 -2.57
N VAL A 132 -16.57 23.53 -2.51
CA VAL A 132 -16.50 22.75 -1.27
C VAL A 132 -15.11 22.15 -1.14
N THR A 133 -14.53 22.21 0.05
CA THR A 133 -13.24 21.57 0.37
C THR A 133 -13.47 20.15 0.86
N VAL A 134 -12.80 19.19 0.24
CA VAL A 134 -12.86 17.76 0.60
C VAL A 134 -11.46 17.16 0.65
N LYS A 135 -11.26 16.12 1.47
CA LYS A 135 -9.99 15.39 1.52
C LYS A 135 -9.77 14.54 0.27
N ILE A 136 -8.52 14.38 -0.14
CA ILE A 136 -8.11 13.57 -1.31
C ILE A 136 -8.52 12.09 -1.15
N ASP A 137 -8.46 11.53 0.05
CA ASP A 137 -8.90 10.14 0.33
C ASP A 137 -10.41 9.92 0.11
N ASN A 138 -11.22 10.98 0.23
CA ASN A 138 -12.67 10.90 0.13
C ASN A 138 -13.17 11.12 -1.29
N VAL A 139 -12.31 10.97 -2.30
CA VAL A 139 -12.68 11.15 -3.70
C VAL A 139 -12.16 10.06 -4.61
N ARG A 140 -12.94 9.73 -5.64
CA ARG A 140 -12.60 8.76 -6.67
C ARG A 140 -12.67 9.43 -8.05
N VAL A 141 -11.57 9.43 -8.80
CA VAL A 141 -11.57 10.03 -10.15
C VAL A 141 -12.39 9.17 -11.11
N ILE A 142 -13.41 9.77 -11.73
CA ILE A 142 -14.28 9.11 -12.72
C ILE A 142 -13.77 9.37 -14.13
N ARG A 143 -13.30 10.59 -14.40
CA ARG A 143 -12.86 11.03 -15.73
C ARG A 143 -11.67 11.96 -15.60
N ARG A 144 -10.52 11.50 -16.10
CA ARG A 144 -9.38 12.37 -16.39
C ARG A 144 -9.68 13.10 -17.70
N ASP A 145 -9.52 14.41 -17.73
CA ASP A 145 -9.65 15.15 -18.98
C ASP A 145 -8.56 14.65 -19.95
N LYS A 146 -9.00 14.03 -21.05
CA LYS A 146 -8.13 13.39 -22.05
C LYS A 146 -7.32 14.47 -22.78
N LYS A 147 -6.06 14.65 -22.37
CA LYS A 147 -4.95 14.91 -23.30
C LYS A 147 -3.80 13.99 -22.90
N GLU A 148 -3.40 13.13 -23.84
CA GLU A 148 -2.54 11.93 -23.70
C GLU A 148 -3.30 10.74 -23.08
N SER A 149 -3.62 9.64 -23.76
CA SER A 149 -2.85 8.93 -24.79
C SER A 149 -3.76 8.43 -25.92
N ASP A 150 -3.53 8.96 -27.12
CA ASP A 150 -3.99 8.44 -28.41
C ASP A 150 -2.75 8.21 -29.29
N LYS A 151 -1.76 7.48 -28.76
CA LYS A 151 -0.58 6.99 -29.49
C LYS A 151 0.02 5.77 -28.79
N GLU A 152 -0.57 4.60 -28.99
CA GLU A 152 0.15 3.31 -29.09
C GLU A 152 -0.82 2.18 -29.41
N LYS A 153 -1.44 2.27 -30.60
CA LYS A 153 -1.85 1.09 -31.37
C LYS A 153 -1.79 1.47 -32.85
N LYS A 154 -0.60 1.37 -33.44
CA LYS A 154 -0.45 1.06 -34.85
C LYS A 154 0.87 0.34 -35.06
#